data_AF-A0A6A4HRD2-F1
#
_entry.id   AF-A0A6A4HRD2-F1
#
_cell.length_a   1.000
_cell.length_b   1.000
_cell.length_c   1.000
_cell.angle_alpha   90.00
_cell.angle_beta   90.00
_cell.angle_gamma   90.00
#
_symmetry.space_group_name_H-M   'P 1'
#
loop_
_entity.id
_entity.type
_entity.pdbx_description
1 polymer ?
#
loop_
_entity_poly.entity_id
_entity_poly.type
_entity_poly.pdbx_seq_one_letter_code
_entity_poly.pdbx_strand_id
1 'polypeptide(L)' 'FSFMVITALDIDTLHIDKSLQVTLNALDESSSVTRECARKLGKENFYIVGEFTDGDTFGSI' A
#
# COMPACT_ATOMS: atom_id res chain seq x y z
N PHE A 1 10.53 -5.45 -1.63
CA PHE A 1 10.78 -4.09 -1.08
C PHE A 1 10.06 -3.89 0.25
N SER A 2 8.72 -4.04 0.30
CA SER A 2 7.90 -3.78 1.50
C SER A 2 8.30 -4.55 2.76
N PHE A 3 8.72 -5.82 2.65
CA PHE A 3 9.15 -6.60 3.82
C PHE A 3 10.32 -5.94 4.57
N MET A 4 11.33 -5.48 3.84
CA MET A 4 12.52 -4.86 4.41
C MET A 4 12.17 -3.52 5.09
N VAL A 5 11.29 -2.74 4.48
CA VAL A 5 10.85 -1.45 5.03
C VAL A 5 10.04 -1.64 6.31
N ILE A 6 9.06 -2.55 6.31
CA ILE A 6 8.24 -2.85 7.50
C ILE A 6 9.11 -3.42 8.63
N THR A 7 10.05 -4.31 8.31
CA THR A 7 10.92 -4.91 9.33
C THR A 7 11.92 -3.90 9.90
N ALA A 8 12.47 -3.02 9.07
CA ALA A 8 13.50 -2.07 9.50
C ALA A 8 12.94 -0.87 10.27
N LEU A 9 11.75 -0.39 9.90
CA LEU A 9 11.14 0.81 10.47
C LEU A 9 9.96 0.50 11.42
N ASP A 10 9.51 -0.75 11.48
CA ASP A 10 8.35 -1.20 12.27
C ASP A 10 7.09 -0.34 12.06
N ILE A 11 6.86 0.08 10.81
CA ILE A 11 5.70 0.89 10.45
C ILE A 11 4.40 0.08 10.57
N ASP A 12 3.30 0.75 10.89
CA ASP A 12 1.95 0.15 10.97
C ASP A 12 1.07 0.51 9.77
N THR A 13 1.47 1.52 9.00
CA THR A 13 0.70 2.02 7.86
C THR A 13 1.61 2.40 6.69
N LEU A 14 1.07 2.29 5.47
CA LEU A 14 1.74 2.72 4.24
C LEU A 14 0.85 3.70 3.49
N HIS A 15 1.32 4.93 3.35
CA HIS A 15 0.72 5.93 2.47
C HIS A 15 1.47 5.93 1.13
N ILE A 16 0.76 5.66 0.04
CA ILE A 16 1.30 5.61 -1.32
C ILE A 16 1.11 6.98 -1.96
N ASP A 17 2.21 7.72 -2.09
CA ASP A 17 2.25 9.00 -2.81
C ASP A 17 1.89 8.79 -4.30
N LYS A 18 1.15 9.75 -4.87
CA LYS A 18 0.76 9.77 -6.29
C LYS A 18 0.26 8.41 -6.79
N SER A 19 -0.64 7.76 -6.04
CA SER A 19 -1.05 6.37 -6.35
C SER A 19 -1.65 6.23 -7.74
N LEU A 20 -2.24 7.29 -8.29
CA LEU A 20 -2.80 7.31 -9.64
C LEU A 20 -1.77 7.21 -10.78
N GLN A 21 -0.49 7.44 -10.50
CA GLN A 21 0.58 7.34 -11.50
C GLN A 21 1.19 5.93 -11.55
N VAL A 22 0.71 5.01 -10.70
CA VAL A 22 1.10 3.60 -10.68
C VAL A 22 0.03 2.76 -11.37
N THR A 23 0.43 1.71 -12.09
CA THR A 23 -0.55 0.80 -12.72
C THR A 23 -1.35 0.04 -11.65
N LEU A 24 -2.65 -0.18 -11.90
CA LEU A 24 -3.54 -0.89 -10.97
C LEU A 24 -3.00 -2.25 -10.55
N ASN A 25 -2.48 -3.04 -11.50
CA ASN A 25 -1.91 -4.36 -11.20
C ASN A 25 -0.68 -4.27 -10.29
N ALA A 26 0.17 -3.26 -10.48
CA ALA A 26 1.34 -3.07 -9.62
C ALA A 26 0.95 -2.61 -8.20
N LEU A 27 -0.11 -1.81 -8.07
CA LEU A 27 -0.67 -1.45 -6.76
C LEU A 27 -1.27 -2.66 -6.06
N ASP A 28 -2.03 -3.48 -6.76
CA ASP A 28 -2.65 -4.69 -6.21
C ASP A 28 -1.57 -5.66 -5.70
N GLU A 29 -0.60 -6.00 -6.54
CA GLU A 29 0.53 -6.88 -6.17
C GLU A 29 1.33 -6.31 -5.00
N SER A 30 1.68 -5.02 -5.04
CA SER A 30 2.43 -4.35 -3.97
C SER A 30 1.65 -4.35 -2.65
N SER A 31 0.34 -4.08 -2.69
CA SER A 31 -0.51 -4.05 -1.50
C SER A 31 -0.69 -5.45 -0.89
N SER A 32 -0.82 -6.48 -1.72
CA SER A 32 -0.92 -7.89 -1.30
C SER A 32 0.35 -8.35 -0.60
N VAL A 33 1.51 -8.13 -1.23
CA VAL A 33 2.81 -8.46 -0.62
C VAL A 33 3.00 -7.69 0.68
N THR A 34 2.70 -6.39 0.71
CA THR A 34 2.83 -5.55 1.92
C THR A 34 1.98 -6.08 3.08
N ARG A 35 0.73 -6.47 2.83
CA ARG A 35 -0.15 -7.08 3.84
C ARG A 35 0.34 -8.45 4.30
N GLU A 36 0.86 -9.28 3.40
CA GLU A 36 1.45 -10.57 3.77
C GLU A 36 2.68 -10.39 4.68
N CYS A 37 3.54 -9.41 4.37
CA CYS A 37 4.69 -9.04 5.19
C CYS A 37 4.25 -8.61 6.59
N ALA A 38 3.26 -7.71 6.67
CA ALA A 38 2.73 -7.22 7.94
C ALA A 38 2.14 -8.35 8.80
N ARG A 39 1.37 -9.27 8.20
CA ARG A 39 0.82 -10.45 8.90
C ARG A 39 1.90 -11.36 9.46
N LYS A 40 3.00 -11.58 8.71
CA LYS A 40 4.15 -12.37 9.19
C LYS A 40 4.83 -11.75 10.41
N LEU A 41 4.70 -10.43 10.58
CA LEU A 41 5.21 -9.69 11.74
C LEU A 41 4.14 -9.50 12.84
N GLY A 42 2.97 -10.13 12.71
CA GLY A 42 1.89 -10.07 13.69
C GLY A 42 0.98 -8.83 13.57
N LYS A 43 1.13 -8.01 12.52
CA LYS A 43 0.29 -6.84 12.26
C LYS A 43 -0.89 -7.22 11.37
N GLU A 44 -2.06 -7.47 11.97
CA GLU A 44 -3.27 -7.90 11.24
C GLU A 44 -4.13 -6.73 10.73
N ASN A 45 -3.95 -5.52 11.26
CA ASN A 45 -4.73 -4.31 10.94
C ASN A 45 -3.94 -3.28 10.11
N PHE A 46 -2.94 -3.73 9.35
CA PHE A 46 -2.05 -2.84 8.60
C PHE A 46 -2.82 -2.01 7.56
N TYR A 47 -2.74 -0.69 7.67
CA TYR A 47 -3.50 0.25 6.85
C TYR A 47 -2.68 0.70 5.63
N ILE A 48 -3.27 0.58 4.44
CA ILE A 48 -2.66 1.03 3.17
C ILE A 48 -3.63 1.99 2.52
N VAL A 49 -3.15 3.20 2.23
CA VAL A 49 -3.95 4.26 1.58
C VAL A 49 -3.13 4.90 0.46
N GLY A 50 -3.77 5.23 -0.65
CA GLY A 50 -3.14 5.92 -1.77
C GLY A 50 -3.59 7.38 -1.85
N GLU A 51 -2.67 8.26 -2.20
CA GLU A 51 -2.94 9.67 -2.47
C GLU A 51 -3.66 9.82 -3.82
N PHE A 52 -4.91 10.25 -3.77
CA PHE A 52 -5.74 10.53 -4.94
C PHE A 52 -5.79 12.05 -5.16
N THR A 53 -5.12 12.55 -6.20
CA THR A 53 -5.09 14.00 -6.52
C THR A 53 -5.70 14.37 -7.86
N ASP A 54 -6.33 13.41 -8.56
CA ASP A 54 -7.02 13.68 -9.83
C ASP A 54 -8.52 13.93 -9.59
N GLY A 55 -9.22 14.46 -10.58
CA GLY A 55 -10.65 14.74 -10.49
C GLY A 55 -11.50 13.46 -10.39
N ASP A 56 -12.74 13.62 -9.93
CA ASP A 56 -13.73 12.58 -9.58
C ASP A 56 -13.94 11.47 -10.64
N THR A 57 -13.46 11.66 -11.87
CA THR A 57 -13.55 10.76 -13.02
C THR A 57 -12.95 9.37 -12.79
N PHE A 58 -12.01 9.22 -11.84
CA PHE A 58 -11.37 7.93 -11.53
C PHE A 58 -11.93 7.25 -10.28
N GLY A 59 -12.95 7.82 -9.61
CA GLY A 59 -13.55 7.24 -8.41
C GLY A 59 -14.61 6.16 -8.67
N SER A 60 -14.94 5.88 -9.95
CA SER A 60 -15.99 4.94 -10.36
C SER A 60 -15.48 3.62 -10.96
N ILE A 61 -14.20 3.28 -10.72
CA ILE A 61 -13.62 1.98 -11.05
C ILE A 61 -13.60 1.05 -9.84
#